data_AF-A0A259PFM5-F1
#
_entry.id   AF-A0A259PFM5-F1
#
_cell.length_a   1.000
_cell.length_b   1.000
_cell.length_c   1.000
_cell.angle_alpha   90.00
_cell.angle_beta   90.00
_cell.angle_gamma   90.00
#
_symmetry.space_group_name_H-M   'P 1'
#
loop_
_entity.id
_entity.type
_entity.pdbx_description
1 polymer ?
#
loop_
_entity_poly.entity_id
_entity_poly.type
_entity_poly.pdbx_seq_one_letter_code
_entity_poly.pdbx_strand_id
1 'polypeptide(L)'
;DGEKYIMERAIVSDISLVKAWKADKSGNLIYRYTARNFNPVVAMAGKITVAEVEEIVENGELDPDEIHTPGIYVNRLVLNTAPEKRIEQRTLSAA
;
A
#
# COMPACT_ATOMS: atom_id res chain seq x y z
N ASP A 1 -8.17 15.38 -31.21
CA ASP A 1 -6.98 15.06 -32.05
C ASP A 1 -7.31 14.12 -33.21
N GLY A 2 -8.42 13.38 -33.19
CA GLY A 2 -8.77 12.44 -34.26
C GLY A 2 -8.30 11.01 -33.98
N GLU A 3 -7.74 10.78 -32.79
CA GLU A 3 -7.31 9.47 -32.32
C GLU A 3 -8.49 8.63 -31.78
N LYS A 4 -8.39 7.30 -31.90
CA LYS A 4 -9.38 6.36 -31.37
C LYS A 4 -8.94 5.80 -30.03
N TYR A 5 -9.85 5.79 -29.07
CA TYR A 5 -9.64 5.26 -27.72
C TYR A 5 -10.73 4.25 -27.34
N ILE A 6 -10.42 3.40 -26.37
CA ILE A 6 -11.39 2.49 -25.74
C ILE A 6 -11.84 3.05 -24.38
N MET A 7 -13.10 2.80 -24.03
CA MET A 7 -13.63 3.12 -22.71
C MET A 7 -13.31 1.96 -21.75
N GLU A 8 -12.56 2.26 -20.69
CA GLU A 8 -12.33 1.34 -19.57
C GLU A 8 -13.29 1.66 -18.40
N ARG A 9 -13.72 0.62 -17.68
CA ARG A 9 -14.57 0.78 -16.49
C ARG A 9 -13.72 0.75 -15.22
N ALA A 10 -14.11 1.54 -14.22
CA ALA A 10 -13.47 1.51 -12.92
C ALA A 10 -13.65 0.14 -12.25
N ILE A 11 -12.59 -0.34 -11.60
CA ILE A 11 -12.63 -1.54 -10.74
C ILE A 11 -12.92 -1.07 -9.31
N VAL A 12 -13.91 -1.71 -8.69
CA VAL A 12 -14.26 -1.53 -7.27
C VAL A 12 -14.37 -2.90 -6.62
N SER A 13 -13.91 -3.01 -5.37
CA SER A 13 -13.92 -4.25 -4.62
C SER A 13 -14.70 -4.11 -3.31
N ASP A 14 -15.27 -5.20 -2.81
CA ASP A 14 -15.84 -5.21 -1.46
C ASP A 14 -14.73 -5.20 -0.40
N ILE A 15 -13.61 -5.86 -0.69
CA ILE A 15 -12.43 -5.93 0.17
C ILE A 15 -11.17 -5.63 -0.64
N SER A 16 -10.31 -4.79 -0.08
CA SER A 16 -8.96 -4.52 -0.57
C SER A 16 -7.93 -5.00 0.44
N LEU A 17 -7.00 -5.83 -0.03
CA LEU A 17 -5.89 -6.34 0.77
C LEU A 17 -4.61 -5.67 0.27
N VAL A 18 -3.92 -4.97 1.16
CA VAL A 18 -2.70 -4.21 0.83
C VAL A 18 -1.59 -4.49 1.83
N LYS A 19 -0.36 -4.28 1.40
CA LYS A 19 0.84 -4.38 2.24
C LYS A 19 1.58 -3.05 2.29
N ALA A 20 1.90 -2.58 3.48
CA ALA A 20 2.72 -1.39 3.71
C ALA A 20 3.94 -1.71 4.59
N TRP A 21 4.88 -0.76 4.67
CA TRP A 21 6.04 -0.88 5.54
C TRP A 21 5.68 -0.42 6.95
N LYS A 22 5.18 0.81 7.09
CA LYS A 22 4.73 1.35 8.37
C LYS A 22 3.29 1.82 8.31
N ALA A 23 2.60 1.79 9.45
CA ALA A 23 1.38 2.54 9.68
C ALA A 23 1.41 3.27 11.02
N ASP A 24 0.68 4.37 11.13
CA ASP A 24 0.25 4.86 12.45
C ASP A 24 -1.08 4.21 12.88
N LYS A 25 -1.48 4.40 14.13
CA LYS A 25 -2.75 3.86 14.67
C LYS A 25 -4.00 4.41 13.97
N SER A 26 -3.91 5.52 13.26
CA SER A 26 -5.00 6.09 12.46
C SER A 26 -5.10 5.49 11.06
N GLY A 27 -4.15 4.64 10.67
CA GLY A 27 -4.14 3.95 9.38
C GLY A 27 -3.35 4.65 8.29
N ASN A 28 -2.63 5.75 8.57
CA ASN A 28 -1.76 6.38 7.58
C ASN A 28 -0.64 5.42 7.21
N LEU A 29 -0.40 5.20 5.90
CA LEU A 29 0.56 4.20 5.42
C LEU A 29 1.78 4.81 4.75
N ILE A 30 2.94 4.23 5.06
CA ILE A 30 4.20 4.44 4.33
C ILE A 30 4.62 3.13 3.67
N TYR A 31 5.00 3.19 2.39
CA TYR A 31 5.53 2.05 1.62
C TYR A 31 7.01 2.24 1.35
N ARG A 32 7.73 1.12 1.16
CA ARG A 32 9.18 1.13 0.99
C ARG A 32 9.59 0.72 -0.42
N TYR A 33 10.30 1.62 -1.11
CA TYR A 33 10.78 1.43 -2.48
C TYR A 33 9.66 0.99 -3.46
N THR A 34 9.97 0.04 -4.34
CA THR A 34 9.05 -0.49 -5.36
C THR A 34 7.92 -1.35 -4.77
N ALA A 35 7.95 -1.67 -3.46
CA ALA A 35 6.84 -2.36 -2.79
C ALA A 35 5.57 -1.49 -2.70
N ARG A 36 5.66 -0.18 -2.99
CA ARG A 36 4.50 0.72 -3.09
C ARG A 36 3.51 0.27 -4.17
N ASN A 37 4.03 -0.01 -5.37
CA ASN A 37 3.29 -0.42 -6.58
C ASN A 37 1.77 -0.09 -6.57
N PHE A 38 0.90 -1.09 -6.53
CA PHE A 38 -0.56 -0.96 -6.61
C PHE A 38 -1.24 -0.77 -5.25
N ASN A 39 -0.51 -0.87 -4.14
CA ASN A 39 -1.11 -0.83 -2.80
C ASN A 39 -1.96 0.43 -2.54
N PRO A 40 -1.53 1.67 -2.88
CA PRO A 40 -2.36 2.86 -2.70
C PRO A 40 -3.66 2.81 -3.50
N VAL A 41 -3.58 2.46 -4.79
CA VAL A 41 -4.76 2.46 -5.67
C VAL A 41 -5.74 1.34 -5.32
N VAL A 42 -5.25 0.19 -4.86
CA VAL A 42 -6.09 -0.90 -4.35
C VAL A 42 -6.76 -0.49 -3.04
N ALA A 43 -6.05 0.17 -2.12
CA ALA A 43 -6.63 0.68 -0.88
C ALA A 43 -7.80 1.65 -1.13
N MET A 44 -7.71 2.50 -2.16
CA MET A 44 -8.77 3.45 -2.51
C MET A 44 -9.95 2.80 -3.25
N ALA A 45 -9.76 1.64 -3.88
CA ALA A 45 -10.80 0.95 -4.65
C ALA A 45 -11.75 0.08 -3.81
N GLY A 46 -11.36 -0.21 -2.55
CA GLY A 46 -12.09 -1.11 -1.66
C GLY A 46 -13.13 -0.41 -0.81
N LYS A 47 -14.29 -1.05 -0.60
CA LYS A 47 -15.24 -0.62 0.44
C LYS A 47 -14.67 -0.82 1.84
N ILE A 48 -13.92 -1.91 2.04
CA ILE A 48 -13.17 -2.22 3.26
C ILE A 48 -11.73 -2.54 2.90
N THR A 49 -10.78 -1.78 3.43
CA THR A 49 -9.35 -1.99 3.24
C THR A 49 -8.71 -2.56 4.50
N VAL A 50 -8.01 -3.68 4.32
CA VAL A 50 -7.17 -4.31 5.34
C VAL A 50 -5.71 -4.17 4.90
N ALA A 51 -4.92 -3.48 5.72
CA ALA A 51 -3.50 -3.27 5.47
C ALA A 51 -2.65 -4.11 6.41
N GLU A 52 -1.86 -5.03 5.85
CA GLU A 52 -0.78 -5.71 6.56
C GLU A 52 0.45 -4.80 6.59
N VAL A 53 1.01 -4.54 7.77
CA VAL A 53 2.15 -3.64 7.97
C VAL A 53 3.25 -4.27 8.80
N GLU A 54 4.49 -3.84 8.59
CA GLU A 54 5.66 -4.38 9.30
C GLU A 54 5.89 -3.70 10.64
N GLU A 55 5.45 -2.44 10.76
CA GLU A 55 5.61 -1.60 11.94
C GLU A 55 4.33 -0.78 12.15
N ILE A 56 3.85 -0.73 13.39
CA ILE A 56 2.81 0.21 13.81
C ILE A 56 3.43 1.18 14.81
N VAL A 57 3.29 2.47 14.52
CA VAL A 57 3.77 3.59 15.35
C VAL A 57 2.61 4.36 15.96
N GLU A 58 2.89 5.24 16.92
CA GLU A 58 1.88 6.13 17.48
C GLU A 58 1.48 7.23 16.48
N ASN A 59 0.28 7.78 16.68
CA ASN A 59 -0.19 8.90 15.87
C ASN A 59 0.71 10.12 16.07
N GLY A 60 1.15 10.73 14.96
CA GLY A 60 2.08 11.86 14.96
C GLY A 60 3.56 11.49 14.90
N GLU A 61 3.91 10.19 14.94
CA GLU A 61 5.29 9.74 14.70
C GLU A 61 5.64 9.65 13.21
N LEU A 62 4.64 9.55 12.33
CA LEU A 62 4.83 9.68 10.88
C LEU A 62 4.76 11.16 10.49
N ASP A 63 5.76 11.63 9.74
CA ASP A 63 5.73 12.95 9.13
C ASP A 63 4.55 13.02 8.14
N PRO A 64 3.64 14.00 8.27
CA PRO A 64 2.52 14.18 7.35
C PRO A 64 2.92 14.23 5.87
N ASP A 65 4.07 14.81 5.53
CA ASP A 65 4.57 14.91 4.14
C ASP A 65 5.15 13.59 3.61
N GLU A 66 5.38 12.60 4.48
CA GLU A 66 5.85 11.25 4.11
C GLU A 66 4.70 10.23 3.96
N ILE A 67 3.47 10.61 4.28
CA ILE A 67 2.29 9.73 4.17
C ILE A 67 1.95 9.50 2.70
N HIS A 68 1.92 8.24 2.27
CA HIS A 68 1.58 7.89 0.89
C HIS A 68 0.09 7.59 0.70
N THR A 69 -0.50 6.84 1.64
CA THR A 69 -1.93 6.56 1.65
C THR A 69 -2.49 7.09 2.96
N PRO A 70 -3.32 8.15 2.92
CA PRO A 70 -3.98 8.66 4.11
C PRO A 70 -4.88 7.60 4.77
N GLY A 71 -4.93 7.61 6.09
CA GLY A 71 -5.65 6.60 6.89
C GLY A 71 -7.15 6.52 6.64
N ILE A 72 -7.75 7.53 6.00
CA ILE A 72 -9.15 7.51 5.59
C ILE A 72 -9.48 6.33 4.64
N TYR A 73 -8.49 5.83 3.90
CA TYR A 73 -8.66 4.69 2.99
C TYR A 73 -8.38 3.34 3.66
N VAL A 74 -8.10 3.31 4.96
CA VAL A 74 -7.70 2.10 5.69
C VAL A 74 -8.68 1.84 6.83
N ASN A 75 -9.32 0.67 6.82
CA ASN A 75 -10.29 0.32 7.85
C ASN A 75 -9.70 -0.57 8.93
N ARG A 76 -8.73 -1.42 8.59
CA ARG A 76 -8.12 -2.39 9.51
C ARG A 76 -6.61 -2.46 9.28
N LEU A 77 -5.86 -2.51 10.38
CA LEU A 77 -4.42 -2.77 10.37
C LEU A 77 -4.15 -4.17 10.92
N VAL A 78 -3.22 -4.87 10.30
CA VAL A 78 -2.69 -6.16 10.75
C VAL A 78 -1.17 -6.04 10.85
N LEU A 79 -0.64 -6.19 12.05
CA LEU A 79 0.81 -6.19 12.26
C LEU A 79 1.41 -7.55 11.89
N ASN A 80 2.40 -7.53 11.00
CA ASN A 80 3.25 -8.67 10.67
C ASN A 80 4.71 -8.23 10.71
N THR A 81 5.38 -8.43 11.84
CA THR A 81 6.74 -7.94 12.09
C THR A 81 7.83 -8.68 11.31
N ALA A 82 7.52 -9.85 10.74
CA ALA A 82 8.49 -10.69 10.04
C ALA A 82 7.86 -11.35 8.79
N PRO A 83 7.42 -10.56 7.80
CA PRO A 83 6.83 -11.11 6.58
C PRO A 83 7.91 -11.81 5.74
N GLU A 84 7.53 -12.92 5.11
CA GLU A 84 8.37 -13.51 4.08
C GLU A 84 8.39 -12.60 2.84
N LYS A 85 9.58 -12.18 2.39
CA LYS A 85 9.77 -11.36 1.18
C LYS A 85 10.60 -12.11 0.16
N ARG A 86 9.93 -12.95 -0.62
CA ARG A 86 10.59 -13.77 -1.66
C ARG A 86 11.15 -12.87 -2.77
N ILE A 87 12.38 -13.15 -3.19
CA ILE A 87 12.98 -12.57 -4.39
C ILE A 87 12.84 -13.61 -5.48
N GLU A 88 12.03 -13.30 -6.51
CA GLU A 88 11.79 -14.22 -7.63
C GLU A 88 13.09 -14.52 -8.39
N GLN A 89 13.86 -13.49 -8.72
CA GLN A 89 15.14 -13.59 -9.40
C GLN A 89 16.19 -12.73 -8.70
N ARG A 90 17.13 -13.38 -8.02
CA ARG A 90 18.20 -12.69 -7.28
C ARG A 90 19.40 -12.47 -8.19
N THR A 91 19.43 -11.32 -8.86
CA THR A 91 20.54 -10.91 -9.73
C THR A 91 21.52 -10.03 -8.96
N LEU A 92 22.81 -10.38 -9.00
CA LEU A 92 23.91 -9.64 -8.37
C LEU A 92 24.89 -9.18 -9.46
N SER A 93 25.53 -8.02 -9.29
CA SER A 93 26.65 -7.65 -10.16
C SER A 93 27.85 -8.57 -9.89
N ALA A 94 28.72 -8.74 -10.90
CA ALA A 94 30.03 -9.33 -10.65
C ALA A 94 30.79 -8.50 -9.60
N ALA A 95 31.52 -9.17 -8.71
CA ALA A 95 32.30 -8.55 -7.65
C ALA A 95 33.51 -7.77 -8.19
#